data_AF-A0A3R7BRJ4-F1
#
_entry.id   AF-A0A3R7BRJ4-F1
#
_cell.length_a   1.000
_cell.length_b   1.000
_cell.length_c   1.000
_cell.angle_alpha   90.00
_cell.angle_beta   90.00
_cell.angle_gamma   90.00
#
_symmetry.space_group_name_H-M   'P 1'
#
loop_
_entity.id
_entity.type
_entity.pdbx_description
1 polymer ?
#
loop_
_entity_poly.entity_id
_entity_poly.type
_entity_poly.pdbx_seq_one_letter_code
_entity_poly.pdbx_strand_id
1 'polypeptide(L)'
;MRITIPDFMRLVEEQTDGKIKVSGFYPVPTVVPVSKAIGAFKGKRYVEFTAHPRCGMATYILVEDGGIVPITRYANVEGFIKSMEGAYRTSRLDGRRGLR
;
A
#
# COMPACT_ATOMS: atom_id res chain seq x y z
N MET A 1 -3.25 11.97 27.19
CA MET A 1 -4.19 11.25 26.30
C MET A 1 -3.42 10.20 25.52
N ARG A 2 -3.90 8.94 25.46
CA ARG A 2 -3.29 7.84 24.68
C ARG A 2 -4.20 7.54 23.49
N ILE A 3 -3.63 7.47 22.28
CA ILE A 3 -4.35 7.15 21.04
C ILE A 3 -3.75 5.86 20.47
N THR A 4 -4.59 4.88 20.15
CA THR A 4 -4.18 3.66 19.43
C THR A 4 -4.35 3.83 17.92
N ILE A 5 -3.82 2.90 17.12
CA ILE A 5 -3.97 2.94 15.65
C ILE A 5 -5.45 2.91 15.23
N PRO A 6 -6.33 2.03 15.77
CA PRO A 6 -7.77 2.11 15.52
C PRO A 6 -8.40 3.43 15.94
N ASP A 7 -8.01 3.97 17.10
CA ASP A 7 -8.53 5.27 17.57
C ASP A 7 -8.16 6.38 16.59
N PHE A 8 -6.90 6.41 16.13
CA PHE A 8 -6.42 7.38 15.16
C PHE A 8 -7.25 7.33 13.87
N MET A 9 -7.46 6.14 13.29
CA MET A 9 -8.22 6.03 12.05
C MET A 9 -9.68 6.47 12.22
N ARG A 10 -10.32 6.13 13.35
CA ARG A 10 -11.69 6.57 13.67
C ARG A 10 -11.76 8.09 13.86
N LEU A 11 -10.83 8.67 14.61
CA LEU A 11 -10.76 10.10 14.84
C LEU A 11 -10.52 10.86 13.53
N VAL A 12 -9.69 10.34 12.62
CA VAL A 12 -9.50 10.93 11.30
C VAL A 12 -10.80 10.93 10.49
N GLU A 13 -11.56 9.83 10.50
CA GLU A 13 -12.85 9.77 9.81
C GLU A 13 -13.86 10.79 10.39
N GLU A 14 -13.95 10.88 11.72
CA GLU A 14 -14.82 11.85 12.41
C GLU A 14 -14.41 13.31 12.13
N GLN A 15 -13.11 13.62 12.23
CA GLN A 15 -12.58 14.98 12.06
C GLN A 15 -12.60 15.47 10.61
N THR A 16 -12.66 14.53 9.65
CA THR A 16 -12.71 14.86 8.23
C THR A 16 -14.12 14.77 7.65
N ASP A 17 -15.15 14.65 8.50
CA ASP A 17 -16.55 14.51 8.09
C ASP A 17 -16.73 13.37 7.08
N GLY A 18 -16.08 12.23 7.34
CA GLY A 18 -16.15 11.04 6.49
C GLY A 18 -15.38 11.13 5.17
N LYS A 19 -14.64 12.22 4.91
CA LYS A 19 -13.82 12.33 3.68
C LYS A 19 -12.73 11.27 3.63
N ILE A 20 -12.05 11.02 4.75
CA ILE A 20 -11.09 9.92 4.88
C ILE A 20 -11.72 8.80 5.70
N LYS A 21 -12.10 7.70 5.05
CA LYS A 21 -12.69 6.54 5.74
C LYS A 21 -11.63 5.66 6.38
N VAL A 22 -11.98 4.99 7.49
CA VAL A 22 -11.14 3.94 8.10
C VAL A 22 -10.75 2.85 7.07
N SER A 23 -11.64 2.51 6.14
CA SER A 23 -11.37 1.56 5.06
C SER A 23 -10.35 2.02 4.02
N GLY A 24 -10.00 3.32 4.02
CA GLY A 24 -8.96 3.89 3.15
C GLY A 24 -7.54 3.73 3.70
N PHE A 25 -7.37 3.16 4.89
CA PHE A 25 -6.07 2.90 5.49
C PHE A 25 -5.54 1.51 5.13
N TYR A 26 -4.24 1.46 4.85
CA TYR A 26 -3.55 0.23 4.50
C TYR A 26 -2.38 -0.01 5.47
N PRO A 27 -2.08 -1.27 5.83
CA PRO A 27 -0.88 -1.59 6.57
C PRO A 27 0.38 -1.13 5.82
N VAL A 28 1.40 -0.69 6.55
CA VAL A 28 2.72 -0.36 5.99
C VAL A 28 3.27 -1.43 5.01
N PRO A 29 3.18 -2.75 5.28
CA PRO A 29 3.66 -3.78 4.34
C PRO A 29 2.93 -3.87 3.00
N THR A 30 1.82 -3.15 2.79
CA THR A 30 1.06 -3.19 1.53
C THR A 30 1.90 -2.83 0.31
N VAL A 31 2.97 -2.05 0.46
CA VAL A 31 3.88 -1.67 -0.65
C VAL A 31 4.96 -2.71 -0.98
N VAL A 32 5.14 -3.75 -0.16
CA VAL A 32 6.18 -4.77 -0.35
C VAL A 32 6.11 -5.47 -1.72
N PRO A 33 4.93 -5.85 -2.25
CA PRO A 33 4.81 -6.44 -3.58
C PRO A 33 5.36 -5.55 -4.69
N VAL A 34 5.28 -4.23 -4.54
CA VAL A 34 5.80 -3.26 -5.52
C VAL A 34 7.33 -3.37 -5.59
N SER A 35 8.02 -3.32 -4.45
CA SER A 35 9.48 -3.46 -4.38
C SER A 35 9.96 -4.80 -4.94
N LYS A 36 9.22 -5.89 -4.67
CA LYS A 36 9.51 -7.22 -5.21
C LYS A 36 9.32 -7.29 -6.72
N ALA A 37 8.21 -6.77 -7.24
CA ALA A 37 7.91 -6.76 -8.67
C ALA A 37 8.94 -5.94 -9.46
N ILE A 38 9.23 -4.71 -9.02
CA ILE A 38 10.23 -3.84 -9.65
C ILE A 38 11.63 -4.48 -9.56
N GLY A 39 11.95 -5.09 -8.42
CA GLY A 39 13.22 -5.78 -8.26
C GLY A 39 13.39 -6.94 -9.23
N ALA A 40 12.37 -7.78 -9.38
CA ALA A 40 12.40 -8.86 -10.34
C ALA A 40 12.48 -8.36 -11.79
N PHE A 41 11.75 -7.30 -12.14
CA PHE A 41 11.80 -6.69 -13.46
C PHE A 41 13.18 -6.11 -13.80
N LYS A 42 13.85 -5.49 -12.82
CA LYS A 42 15.18 -4.88 -13.00
C LYS A 42 16.34 -5.85 -12.73
N GLY A 43 16.07 -7.11 -12.40
CA GLY A 43 17.10 -8.08 -12.00
C GLY A 43 17.89 -7.65 -10.75
N LYS A 44 17.30 -6.84 -9.87
CA LYS A 44 17.95 -6.29 -8.67
C LYS A 44 17.11 -6.55 -7.43
N ARG A 45 17.75 -6.82 -6.29
CA ARG A 45 17.03 -6.93 -5.01
C ARG A 45 16.95 -5.56 -4.36
N TYR A 46 15.75 -5.01 -4.24
CA TYR A 46 15.49 -3.81 -3.43
C TYR A 46 15.21 -4.20 -1.99
N VAL A 47 15.63 -3.34 -1.06
CA VAL A 47 15.28 -3.48 0.36
C VAL A 47 13.80 -3.12 0.52
N GLU A 48 13.05 -3.97 1.22
CA GLU A 48 11.59 -3.85 1.32
C GLU A 48 11.13 -2.86 2.41
N PHE A 49 12.02 -2.46 3.34
CA PHE A 49 11.78 -1.55 4.47
C PHE A 49 10.34 -1.58 4.99
N THR A 50 9.96 -2.68 5.64
CA THR A 50 8.62 -2.88 6.16
C THR A 50 8.62 -3.25 7.63
N ALA A 51 7.51 -2.97 8.31
CA ALA A 51 7.22 -3.44 9.66
C ALA A 51 6.19 -4.58 9.64
N HIS A 52 5.93 -5.20 10.81
CA HIS A 52 4.78 -6.10 10.95
C HIS A 52 3.49 -5.32 10.62
N PRO A 53 2.50 -5.92 9.93
CA PRO A 53 1.19 -5.29 9.66
C PRO A 53 0.48 -4.56 10.81
N ARG A 54 0.80 -4.88 12.08
CA ARG A 54 0.20 -4.25 13.27
C ARG A 54 0.97 -3.03 13.77
N CYS A 55 2.17 -2.79 13.25
CA CYS A 55 3.03 -1.68 13.67
C CYS A 55 2.59 -0.33 13.11
N GLY A 56 1.77 -0.30 12.07
CA GLY A 56 1.33 0.96 11.47
C GLY A 56 0.33 0.79 10.35
N MET A 57 -0.50 1.81 10.20
CA MET A 57 -1.47 1.98 9.11
C MET A 57 -1.22 3.36 8.50
N ALA A 58 -1.34 3.46 7.18
CA ALA A 58 -1.14 4.71 6.46
C ALA A 58 -2.16 4.83 5.31
N THR A 59 -2.44 6.06 4.93
CA THR A 59 -3.18 6.38 3.71
C THR A 59 -2.54 7.60 3.06
N TYR A 60 -2.76 7.77 1.76
CA TYR A 60 -2.32 8.96 1.05
C TYR A 60 -3.52 9.87 0.79
N ILE A 61 -3.29 11.16 0.98
CA ILE A 61 -4.25 12.21 0.67
C ILE A 61 -3.62 13.18 -0.33
N LEU A 62 -4.44 13.65 -1.24
CA LEU A 62 -4.12 14.74 -2.14
C LEU A 62 -4.85 15.98 -1.65
N VAL A 63 -4.18 17.13 -1.73
CA VAL A 63 -4.77 18.42 -1.41
C VAL A 63 -5.08 19.12 -2.73
N GLU A 64 -6.36 19.31 -3.01
CA GLU A 64 -6.86 19.92 -4.25
C GLU A 64 -7.88 20.99 -3.89
N ASP A 65 -7.75 22.19 -4.47
CA ASP A 65 -8.68 23.32 -4.29
C ASP A 65 -9.04 23.64 -2.82
N GLY A 66 -8.09 23.46 -1.91
CA GLY A 66 -8.27 23.65 -0.46
C GLY A 66 -9.03 22.51 0.25
N GLY A 67 -9.38 21.45 -0.48
CA GLY A 67 -9.99 20.21 0.02
C GLY A 67 -9.00 19.05 0.17
N ILE A 68 -9.48 17.97 0.79
CA ILE A 68 -8.73 16.72 0.99
C ILE A 68 -9.41 15.62 0.17
N VAL A 69 -8.65 14.97 -0.71
CA VAL A 69 -9.11 13.85 -1.52
C VAL A 69 -8.25 12.61 -1.25
N PRO A 70 -8.82 11.51 -0.71
CA PRO A 70 -8.06 10.28 -0.49
C PRO A 70 -7.61 9.63 -1.81
N ILE A 71 -6.43 9.00 -1.80
CA ILE A 71 -5.89 8.28 -2.96
C ILE A 71 -6.83 7.20 -3.51
N THR A 72 -7.68 6.63 -2.65
CA THR A 72 -8.66 5.60 -3.00
C THR A 72 -9.76 6.11 -3.93
N ARG A 73 -9.90 7.43 -4.12
CA ARG A 73 -10.77 8.01 -5.15
C ARG A 73 -10.19 7.93 -6.56
N TYR A 74 -8.85 7.91 -6.69
CA TYR A 74 -8.16 7.90 -7.98
C TYR A 74 -7.66 6.50 -8.36
N ALA A 75 -7.30 5.68 -7.37
CA ALA A 75 -6.66 4.40 -7.60
C ALA A 75 -7.33 3.26 -6.83
N ASN A 76 -7.55 2.14 -7.52
CA ASN A 76 -7.85 0.86 -6.89
C ASN A 76 -6.55 0.26 -6.33
N VAL A 77 -6.21 0.64 -5.09
CA VAL A 77 -4.98 0.22 -4.41
C VAL A 77 -4.90 -1.31 -4.28
N GLU A 78 -6.00 -1.96 -3.88
CA GLU A 78 -6.02 -3.43 -3.73
C GLU A 78 -5.77 -4.15 -5.05
N GLY A 79 -6.44 -3.70 -6.12
CA GLY A 79 -6.25 -4.24 -7.47
C GLY A 79 -4.83 -4.02 -7.99
N PHE A 80 -4.24 -2.86 -7.72
CA PHE A 80 -2.86 -2.56 -8.09
C PHE A 80 -1.86 -3.48 -7.37
N ILE A 81 -1.98 -3.61 -6.05
CA ILE A 81 -1.09 -4.46 -5.25
C ILE A 81 -1.23 -5.94 -5.66
N LYS A 82 -2.45 -6.42 -5.90
CA LYS A 82 -2.69 -7.79 -6.41
C LYS A 82 -2.02 -8.01 -7.76
N SER A 83 -2.03 -7.00 -8.63
CA SER A 83 -1.36 -7.06 -9.94
C SER A 83 0.16 -7.10 -9.80
N MET A 84 0.74 -6.33 -8.88
CA MET A 84 2.18 -6.37 -8.58
C MET A 84 2.62 -7.71 -7.99
N GLU A 85 1.83 -8.30 -7.08
CA GLU A 85 2.08 -9.66 -6.62
C GLU A 85 2.07 -10.68 -7.76
N GLY A 86 1.09 -10.57 -8.66
CA GLY A 86 1.00 -11.40 -9.86
C GLY A 86 2.24 -11.27 -10.74
N ALA A 87 2.66 -10.04 -11.05
CA ALA A 87 3.85 -9.75 -11.84
C ALA A 87 5.11 -10.37 -11.21
N TYR A 88 5.27 -10.23 -9.89
CA TYR A 88 6.39 -10.85 -9.17
C TYR A 88 6.33 -12.39 -9.26
N ARG A 89 5.16 -13.01 -9.10
CA ARG A 89 5.01 -14.47 -9.24
C ARG A 89 5.39 -14.93 -10.65
N THR A 90 4.90 -14.27 -11.70
CA THR A 90 5.21 -14.61 -13.09
C THR A 90 6.71 -14.52 -13.38
N SER A 91 7.37 -13.43 -12.96
CA SER A 91 8.82 -13.27 -13.16
C SER A 91 9.65 -14.40 -12.53
N ARG A 92 9.20 -14.97 -11.39
CA ARG A 92 9.86 -16.13 -10.77
C ARG A 92 9.62 -17.44 -11.52
N LEU A 93 8.49 -17.57 -12.21
CA LEU A 93 8.19 -18.75 -13.03
C LEU A 93 9.01 -18.74 -14.33
N ASP A 94 9.16 -17.58 -14.96
CA ASP A 94 10.00 -17.42 -16.16
C ASP A 94 11.50 -17.57 -15.85
N GLY A 95 11.96 -17.04 -14.70
CA GLY A 95 13.33 -17.28 -14.23
C GLY A 95 13.67 -18.76 -13.97
N ARG A 96 12.67 -19.64 -13.81
CA ARG A 96 12.86 -21.10 -13.73
C ARG A 96 12.85 -21.80 -15.09
N ARG A 97 12.37 -21.16 -16.16
CA ARG A 97 12.40 -21.71 -17.53
C ARG A 97 13.73 -21.46 -18.26
N GLY A 98 14.48 -20.43 -17.88
CA GLY A 98 15.79 -20.11 -18.47
C GLY A 98 17.00 -20.89 -17.89
N LEU A 99 16.76 -21.92 -17.07
CA LEU A 99 17.77 -22.77 -16.45
C LEU A 99 17.69 -24.24 -16.91
N ARG A 100 17.08 -24.48 -18.09
CA ARG A 100 17.14 -25.76 -18.79
C ARG A 100 17.81 -25.60 -20.14
#